data_AF-A0AA39LK96-F1
#
_entry.id   AF-A0AA39LK96-F1
#
_cell.length_a   1.000
_cell.length_b   1.000
_cell.length_c   1.000
_cell.angle_alpha   90.00
_cell.angle_beta   90.00
_cell.angle_gamma   90.00
#
_symmetry.space_group_name_H-M   'P 1'
#
loop_
_entity.id
_entity.type
_entity.pdbx_description
1 polymer ?
#
loop_
_entity_poly.entity_id
_entity_poly.type
_entity_poly.pdbx_seq_one_letter_code
_entity_poly.pdbx_strand_id
1 'polypeptide(L)'
;MSFDFDQLTAPFLPEFSTKGQSEHRHKVRPVQVIVPHSGGTSFRLNEYALNSVLGHQSIANKKVVIVSVAGAFRKGKSFLLNFFLEYLYSLQHSQQNDLNLEWLSDDTQLHGFHWRSGAKRDTTGIWMWGEPIMIEAGNGEKYAVVLMDTQGTFDNQSTYSTCTTVFALSTLLSAVQIYNIMDNIQEDALQHLSLFVEYGRLALKEAHQFGKPFQTLAFVVRDFKSPEEFSYGQEGGECYLQQVLKTSQEQPSELRTIRQQLSECFEHLTCFLLPHPGYKVAERNSFKGHVREIRSNFRGTVKAMVPALLGPLVLKPKIVNGKEVTVKRMVEYFKEFAKTFEGAELPTPRNILDANAQLICMEAAQEAKVTYCRGMDRACSAPRMMSVKKLQEAHIKYGIIAITMYEKCPKIGDGKVRIANLSRLQEELNAELERYKVLNEAKRVTGCASAMIACGDSVLFGLGLGGAMSGAIAASVFTLQLGVVSAGVVAIPIALGTLFAIWVYVFVDEQVSNCLGKNESEDAKNDKIVEDE
;
A
#
# COMPACT_ATOMS: atom_id res chain seq x y z
N MET A 1 -28.87 15.29 17.75
CA MET A 1 -28.84 13.88 17.33
C MET A 1 -27.46 13.62 16.77
N SER A 2 -26.61 12.96 17.56
CA SER A 2 -25.28 12.52 17.14
C SER A 2 -25.45 11.49 16.03
N PHE A 3 -24.90 11.79 14.85
CA PHE A 3 -24.77 10.79 13.81
C PHE A 3 -23.61 9.87 14.22
N ASP A 4 -23.92 8.65 14.63
CA ASP A 4 -22.94 7.59 14.83
C ASP A 4 -22.21 7.33 13.51
N PHE A 5 -20.92 7.63 13.49
CA PHE A 5 -20.02 7.41 12.35
C PHE A 5 -19.66 5.92 12.15
N ASP A 6 -20.11 5.03 13.04
CA ASP A 6 -19.71 3.61 13.07
C ASP A 6 -20.48 2.71 12.09
N GLN A 7 -21.47 3.21 11.35
CA GLN A 7 -22.23 2.40 10.37
C GLN A 7 -21.83 2.60 8.90
N LEU A 8 -20.75 3.34 8.61
CA LEU A 8 -20.36 3.69 7.23
C LEU A 8 -19.25 2.84 6.59
N THR A 9 -18.92 1.67 7.14
CA THR A 9 -17.89 0.81 6.53
C THR A 9 -18.37 -0.62 6.35
N ALA A 10 -18.52 -1.05 5.10
CA ALA A 10 -18.17 -2.43 4.75
C ALA A 10 -16.69 -2.37 4.36
N PRO A 11 -15.74 -2.66 5.27
CA PRO A 11 -14.35 -2.81 4.89
C PRO A 11 -14.22 -4.00 3.94
N PHE A 12 -13.21 -3.98 3.08
CA PHE A 12 -12.70 -5.18 2.44
C PHE A 12 -12.20 -6.12 3.56
N LEU A 13 -13.12 -6.90 4.15
CA LEU A 13 -12.82 -7.78 5.28
C LEU A 13 -11.87 -8.89 4.80
N PRO A 14 -10.98 -9.38 5.68
CA PRO A 14 -9.99 -10.41 5.35
C PRO A 14 -10.58 -11.74 4.84
N GLU A 15 -11.88 -11.96 5.03
CA GLU A 15 -12.61 -13.14 4.55
C GLU A 15 -13.05 -13.04 3.07
N PHE A 16 -12.95 -11.87 2.43
CA PHE A 16 -13.37 -11.71 1.03
C PHE A 16 -12.30 -12.23 0.06
N SER A 17 -12.58 -13.38 -0.53
CA SER A 17 -11.84 -13.91 -1.67
C SER A 17 -12.02 -13.01 -2.89
N THR A 18 -10.94 -12.71 -3.61
CA THR A 18 -10.97 -11.97 -4.89
C THR A 18 -11.81 -12.67 -5.97
N LYS A 19 -12.22 -13.93 -5.74
CA LYS A 19 -13.09 -14.71 -6.63
C LYS A 19 -14.59 -14.41 -6.48
N GLY A 20 -15.03 -13.68 -5.44
CA GLY A 20 -16.45 -13.44 -5.13
C GLY A 20 -16.91 -11.97 -5.15
N GLN A 21 -16.09 -11.05 -5.68
CA GLN A 21 -16.37 -9.60 -5.61
C GLN A 21 -17.69 -9.21 -6.31
N SER A 22 -18.05 -9.91 -7.39
CA SER A 22 -19.31 -9.72 -8.11
C SER A 22 -20.55 -10.03 -7.26
N GLU A 23 -20.52 -11.13 -6.49
CA GLU A 23 -21.64 -11.57 -5.65
C GLU A 23 -21.92 -10.61 -4.50
N HIS A 24 -20.91 -9.87 -4.04
CA HIS A 24 -21.01 -9.01 -2.86
C HIS A 24 -20.98 -7.52 -3.20
N ARG A 25 -20.94 -7.15 -4.49
CA ARG A 25 -21.01 -5.77 -5.00
C ARG A 25 -22.11 -4.92 -4.35
N HIS A 26 -23.25 -5.52 -4.02
CA HIS A 26 -24.38 -4.84 -3.39
C HIS A 26 -24.07 -4.28 -1.98
N LYS A 27 -23.07 -4.86 -1.29
CA LYS A 27 -22.59 -4.43 0.04
C LYS A 27 -21.48 -3.37 -0.05
N VAL A 28 -20.83 -3.24 -1.21
CA VAL A 28 -19.74 -2.28 -1.39
C VAL A 28 -20.31 -0.87 -1.55
N ARG A 29 -19.65 0.08 -0.90
CA ARG A 29 -20.00 1.49 -0.92
C ARG A 29 -18.75 2.32 -1.16
N PRO A 30 -18.86 3.51 -1.78
CA PRO A 30 -17.74 4.40 -1.92
C PRO A 30 -17.33 4.94 -0.54
N VAL A 31 -16.02 5.06 -0.32
CA VAL A 31 -15.42 5.53 0.93
C VAL A 31 -14.72 6.86 0.66
N GLN A 32 -14.95 7.85 1.53
CA GLN A 32 -14.31 9.15 1.43
C GLN A 32 -12.88 9.08 1.95
N VAL A 33 -11.90 9.25 1.06
CA VAL A 33 -10.47 9.16 1.39
C VAL A 33 -9.85 10.54 1.66
N ILE A 34 -10.32 11.58 0.98
CA ILE A 34 -9.91 12.97 1.26
C ILE A 34 -11.13 13.74 1.73
N VAL A 35 -11.06 14.28 2.95
CA VAL A 35 -12.16 14.95 3.63
C VAL A 35 -11.83 16.44 3.77
N PRO A 36 -12.76 17.36 3.45
CA PRO A 36 -12.56 18.78 3.75
C PRO A 36 -12.53 19.02 5.26
N HIS A 37 -11.68 19.92 5.72
CA HIS A 37 -11.65 20.32 7.13
C HIS A 37 -12.89 21.14 7.49
N SER A 38 -13.52 20.84 8.63
CA SER A 38 -14.70 21.55 9.12
C SER A 38 -14.38 23.03 9.35
N GLY A 39 -14.87 23.91 8.47
CA GLY A 39 -14.74 25.38 8.61
C GLY A 39 -13.54 26.02 7.90
N GLY A 40 -12.80 25.30 7.05
CA GLY A 40 -11.65 25.83 6.32
C GLY A 40 -11.57 25.38 4.86
N THR A 41 -10.52 25.83 4.15
CA THR A 41 -10.20 25.45 2.76
C THR A 41 -9.29 24.23 2.66
N SER A 42 -8.77 23.74 3.80
CA SER A 42 -7.82 22.64 3.87
C SER A 42 -8.50 21.28 3.74
N PHE A 43 -7.72 20.30 3.29
CA PHE A 43 -8.11 18.90 3.23
C PHE A 43 -7.31 18.08 4.23
N ARG A 44 -7.84 16.92 4.59
CA ARG A 44 -7.14 15.91 5.37
C ARG A 44 -7.32 14.54 4.74
N LEU A 45 -6.24 13.75 4.75
CA LEU A 45 -6.32 12.34 4.42
C LEU A 45 -6.99 11.54 5.54
N ASN A 46 -8.04 10.80 5.19
CA ASN A 46 -8.60 9.76 6.05
C ASN A 46 -7.81 8.46 5.83
N GLU A 47 -6.74 8.29 6.62
CA GLU A 47 -5.89 7.09 6.51
C GLU A 47 -6.64 5.79 6.80
N TYR A 48 -7.61 5.79 7.72
CA TYR A 48 -8.39 4.59 8.02
C TYR A 48 -9.23 4.16 6.80
N ALA A 49 -9.92 5.12 6.18
CA ALA A 49 -10.65 4.89 4.93
C ALA A 49 -9.74 4.37 3.82
N LEU A 50 -8.58 5.01 3.61
CA LEU A 50 -7.63 4.59 2.59
C LEU A 50 -7.13 3.15 2.82
N ASN A 51 -6.76 2.84 4.06
CA ASN A 51 -6.29 1.50 4.43
C ASN A 51 -7.40 0.45 4.37
N SER A 52 -8.67 0.83 4.55
CA SER A 52 -9.81 -0.08 4.38
C SER A 52 -9.97 -0.59 2.95
N VAL A 53 -9.48 0.16 1.96
CA VAL A 53 -9.55 -0.19 0.53
C VAL A 53 -8.22 -0.77 0.02
N LEU A 54 -7.09 -0.14 0.37
CA LEU A 54 -5.76 -0.48 -0.18
C LEU A 54 -4.83 -1.20 0.81
N GLY A 55 -5.20 -1.31 2.08
CA GLY A 55 -4.32 -1.85 3.13
C GLY A 55 -4.25 -3.38 3.18
N HIS A 56 -5.04 -4.09 2.38
CA HIS A 56 -5.15 -5.53 2.47
C HIS A 56 -3.93 -6.27 1.89
N GLN A 57 -3.40 -7.25 2.63
CA GLN A 57 -2.15 -7.94 2.27
C GLN A 57 -2.24 -8.76 0.97
N SER A 58 -3.42 -9.29 0.62
CA SER A 58 -3.62 -10.08 -0.62
C SER A 58 -3.39 -9.26 -1.90
N ILE A 59 -3.56 -7.94 -1.83
CA ILE A 59 -3.40 -7.03 -2.98
C ILE A 59 -2.15 -6.14 -2.85
N ALA A 60 -1.47 -6.15 -1.71
CA ALA A 60 -0.35 -5.26 -1.41
C ALA A 60 0.76 -5.23 -2.49
N ASN A 61 1.06 -6.40 -3.08
CA ASN A 61 2.09 -6.56 -4.11
C ASN A 61 1.52 -6.51 -5.55
N LYS A 62 0.21 -6.32 -5.72
CA LYS A 62 -0.41 -6.15 -7.04
C LYS A 62 -0.14 -4.74 -7.55
N LYS A 63 0.02 -4.59 -8.86
CA LYS A 63 0.10 -3.27 -9.49
C LYS A 63 -1.27 -2.60 -9.46
N VAL A 64 -1.29 -1.29 -9.23
CA VAL A 64 -2.53 -0.53 -9.08
C VAL A 64 -2.83 0.28 -10.33
N VAL A 65 -4.11 0.34 -10.72
CA VAL A 65 -4.61 1.25 -11.75
C VAL A 65 -5.68 2.12 -11.11
N ILE A 66 -5.41 3.42 -10.95
CA ILE A 66 -6.41 4.37 -10.45
C ILE A 66 -7.01 5.13 -11.62
N VAL A 67 -8.32 5.07 -11.74
CA VAL A 67 -9.09 5.83 -12.73
C VAL A 67 -9.90 6.89 -11.99
N SER A 68 -9.60 8.14 -12.27
CA SER A 68 -10.23 9.30 -11.63
C SER A 68 -11.18 9.98 -12.61
N VAL A 69 -12.37 10.36 -12.15
CA VAL A 69 -13.27 11.25 -12.90
C VAL A 69 -13.39 12.56 -12.16
N ALA A 70 -12.96 13.65 -12.82
CA ALA A 70 -13.02 14.99 -12.30
C ALA A 70 -13.63 15.98 -13.29
N GLY A 71 -14.04 17.14 -12.80
CA GLY A 71 -14.71 18.17 -13.59
C GLY A 71 -15.87 18.81 -12.84
N ALA A 72 -16.59 19.71 -13.52
CA ALA A 72 -17.55 20.59 -12.88
C ALA A 72 -18.65 19.88 -12.07
N PHE A 73 -19.18 20.59 -11.08
CA PHE A 73 -20.28 20.10 -10.24
C PHE A 73 -21.56 19.84 -11.03
N ARG A 74 -22.28 18.78 -10.64
CA ARG A 74 -23.56 18.33 -11.24
C ARG A 74 -23.51 18.01 -12.73
N LYS A 75 -22.35 17.65 -13.26
CA LYS A 75 -22.17 17.26 -14.67
C LYS A 75 -22.13 15.75 -14.92
N GLY A 76 -22.74 14.96 -14.03
CA GLY A 76 -22.92 13.52 -14.22
C GLY A 76 -21.64 12.67 -14.11
N LYS A 77 -20.70 13.02 -13.22
CA LYS A 77 -19.46 12.26 -12.96
C LYS A 77 -19.73 10.89 -12.33
N SER A 78 -20.42 10.87 -11.20
CA SER A 78 -20.81 9.62 -10.51
C SER A 78 -21.72 8.73 -11.39
N PHE A 79 -22.53 9.35 -12.26
CA PHE A 79 -23.30 8.63 -13.28
C PHE A 79 -22.37 7.94 -14.30
N LEU A 80 -21.34 8.62 -14.78
CA LEU A 80 -20.33 8.03 -15.67
C LEU A 80 -19.55 6.90 -14.98
N LEU A 81 -19.12 7.12 -13.73
CA LEU A 81 -18.40 6.12 -12.93
C LEU A 81 -19.19 4.83 -12.76
N ASN A 82 -20.52 4.88 -12.69
CA ASN A 82 -21.34 3.68 -12.57
C ASN A 82 -21.32 2.80 -13.84
N PHE A 83 -21.09 3.37 -15.03
CA PHE A 83 -20.82 2.57 -16.23
C PHE A 83 -19.46 1.88 -16.17
N PHE A 84 -18.44 2.58 -15.68
CA PHE A 84 -17.11 1.99 -15.48
C PHE A 84 -17.17 0.85 -14.48
N LEU A 85 -17.91 1.05 -13.38
CA LEU A 85 -18.13 0.04 -12.36
C LEU A 85 -18.81 -1.20 -12.95
N GLU A 86 -19.90 -0.99 -13.70
CA GLU A 86 -20.64 -2.06 -14.39
C GLU A 86 -19.74 -2.86 -15.34
N TYR A 87 -18.96 -2.16 -16.17
CA TYR A 87 -18.03 -2.78 -17.09
C TYR A 87 -16.95 -3.59 -16.38
N LEU A 88 -16.31 -3.03 -15.34
CA LEU A 88 -15.23 -3.70 -14.63
C LEU A 88 -15.71 -4.97 -13.91
N TYR A 89 -16.89 -4.94 -13.26
CA TYR A 89 -17.46 -6.13 -12.65
C TYR A 89 -17.88 -7.18 -13.69
N SER A 90 -18.46 -6.75 -14.82
CA SER A 90 -18.83 -7.66 -15.92
C SER A 90 -17.59 -8.31 -16.55
N LEU A 91 -16.52 -7.52 -16.74
CA LEU A 91 -15.23 -7.96 -17.25
C LEU A 91 -14.57 -8.95 -16.32
N GLN A 92 -14.53 -8.65 -15.01
CA GLN A 92 -14.01 -9.57 -14.02
C GLN A 92 -14.76 -10.91 -14.02
N HIS A 93 -16.10 -10.86 -14.06
CA HIS A 93 -16.93 -12.06 -14.08
C HIS A 93 -16.68 -12.90 -15.35
N SER A 94 -16.56 -12.23 -16.51
CA SER A 94 -16.20 -12.85 -17.78
C SER A 94 -14.84 -13.53 -17.72
N GLN A 95 -13.81 -12.88 -17.16
CA GLN A 95 -12.47 -13.44 -17.00
C GLN A 95 -12.40 -14.60 -16.02
N GLN A 96 -13.18 -14.57 -14.93
CA GLN A 96 -13.16 -15.62 -13.91
C GLN A 96 -13.86 -16.91 -14.36
N ASN A 97 -14.86 -16.79 -15.22
CA ASN A 97 -15.69 -17.92 -15.69
C ASN A 97 -15.41 -18.32 -17.14
N ASP A 98 -14.45 -17.67 -17.80
CA ASP A 98 -14.12 -17.88 -19.22
C ASP A 98 -15.34 -17.72 -20.14
N LEU A 99 -16.08 -16.64 -19.94
CA LEU A 99 -17.31 -16.30 -20.69
C LEU A 99 -17.08 -15.11 -21.61
N ASN A 100 -17.87 -15.02 -22.67
CA ASN A 100 -17.92 -13.81 -23.50
C ASN A 100 -18.37 -12.60 -22.66
N LEU A 101 -17.69 -11.47 -22.86
CA LEU A 101 -18.04 -10.23 -22.17
C LEU A 101 -19.34 -9.66 -22.74
N GLU A 102 -20.42 -9.87 -22.01
CA GLU A 102 -21.67 -9.15 -22.21
C GLU A 102 -21.83 -8.10 -21.11
N TRP A 103 -21.91 -6.83 -21.50
CA TRP A 103 -22.14 -5.73 -20.58
C TRP A 103 -23.06 -4.69 -21.22
N LEU A 104 -23.73 -3.92 -20.36
CA LEU A 104 -24.67 -2.87 -20.76
C LEU A 104 -25.86 -3.38 -21.59
N SER A 105 -26.53 -4.41 -21.08
CA SER A 105 -27.82 -4.89 -21.60
C SER A 105 -28.97 -3.97 -21.20
N ASP A 106 -30.14 -4.12 -21.83
CA ASP A 106 -31.30 -3.28 -21.52
C ASP A 106 -31.88 -3.52 -20.13
N ASP A 107 -31.69 -4.73 -19.61
CA ASP A 107 -32.11 -5.14 -18.26
C ASP A 107 -31.11 -4.71 -17.18
N THR A 108 -29.93 -4.20 -17.58
CA THR A 108 -28.93 -3.72 -16.63
C THR A 108 -29.45 -2.50 -15.88
N GLN A 109 -29.26 -2.50 -14.56
CA GLN A 109 -29.50 -1.35 -13.70
C GLN A 109 -28.18 -0.85 -13.11
N LEU A 110 -27.86 0.42 -13.37
CA LEU A 110 -26.63 1.05 -12.92
C LEU A 110 -26.69 1.36 -11.41
N HIS A 111 -25.75 0.77 -10.67
CA HIS A 111 -25.57 0.98 -9.23
C HIS A 111 -24.09 1.14 -8.88
N GLY A 112 -23.82 1.86 -7.79
CA GLY A 112 -22.47 2.05 -7.28
C GLY A 112 -22.32 3.36 -6.53
N PHE A 113 -21.61 4.31 -7.14
CA PHE A 113 -21.48 5.66 -6.65
C PHE A 113 -22.84 6.34 -6.57
N HIS A 114 -23.04 7.08 -5.49
CA HIS A 114 -24.28 7.78 -5.26
C HIS A 114 -24.43 8.93 -6.26
N TRP A 115 -25.57 8.98 -6.96
CA TRP A 115 -25.90 10.05 -7.88
C TRP A 115 -27.37 10.45 -7.69
N ARG A 116 -27.65 11.76 -7.69
CA ARG A 116 -29.02 12.31 -7.70
C ARG A 116 -29.12 13.50 -8.66
N SER A 117 -30.34 13.79 -9.10
CA SER A 117 -30.68 15.08 -9.71
C SER A 117 -31.18 16.03 -8.63
N GLY A 118 -30.67 17.26 -8.58
CA GLY A 118 -30.99 18.26 -7.54
C GLY A 118 -29.87 19.28 -7.30
N ALA A 119 -30.18 20.40 -6.63
CA ALA A 119 -29.27 21.55 -6.46
C ALA A 119 -28.31 21.47 -5.25
N LYS A 120 -28.59 20.61 -4.25
CA LYS A 120 -27.74 20.47 -3.05
C LYS A 120 -26.46 19.69 -3.36
N ARG A 121 -25.49 19.58 -2.46
CA ARG A 121 -24.22 18.87 -2.69
C ARG A 121 -24.34 17.38 -2.36
N ASP A 122 -23.65 16.51 -3.13
CA ASP A 122 -23.60 15.07 -2.86
C ASP A 122 -22.17 14.57 -2.52
N THR A 123 -21.10 15.14 -3.11
CA THR A 123 -19.71 14.69 -2.92
C THR A 123 -18.79 15.86 -2.58
N THR A 124 -18.13 15.81 -1.41
CA THR A 124 -17.02 16.72 -1.06
C THR A 124 -15.71 15.95 -0.99
N GLY A 125 -14.58 16.58 -1.35
CA GLY A 125 -13.26 15.93 -1.37
C GLY A 125 -13.11 14.82 -2.43
N ILE A 126 -12.44 13.71 -2.06
CA ILE A 126 -12.18 12.57 -2.96
C ILE A 126 -12.77 11.30 -2.35
N TRP A 127 -13.55 10.59 -3.17
CA TRP A 127 -14.17 9.32 -2.85
C TRP A 127 -13.55 8.21 -3.68
N MET A 128 -13.39 7.04 -3.08
CA MET A 128 -12.85 5.85 -3.72
C MET A 128 -13.90 4.75 -3.67
N TRP A 129 -14.01 3.91 -4.70
CA TRP A 129 -14.81 2.70 -4.59
C TRP A 129 -14.25 1.81 -3.47
N GLY A 130 -15.11 1.27 -2.61
CA GLY A 130 -14.69 0.62 -1.36
C GLY A 130 -13.90 -0.67 -1.51
N GLU A 131 -13.73 -1.18 -2.73
CA GLU A 131 -13.02 -2.41 -3.02
C GLU A 131 -12.26 -2.30 -4.36
N PRO A 132 -10.96 -2.64 -4.42
CA PRO A 132 -10.24 -2.75 -5.69
C PRO A 132 -10.76 -3.93 -6.51
N ILE A 133 -11.04 -3.70 -7.79
CA ILE A 133 -11.53 -4.72 -8.72
C ILE A 133 -10.33 -5.36 -9.40
N MET A 134 -10.16 -6.67 -9.20
CA MET A 134 -9.04 -7.42 -9.78
C MET A 134 -9.31 -7.77 -11.25
N ILE A 135 -8.57 -7.15 -12.17
CA ILE A 135 -8.68 -7.36 -13.62
C ILE A 135 -7.40 -7.97 -14.15
N GLU A 136 -7.53 -9.00 -14.99
CA GLU A 136 -6.42 -9.56 -15.75
C GLU A 136 -6.17 -8.69 -17.00
N ALA A 137 -4.96 -8.15 -17.12
CA ALA A 137 -4.56 -7.34 -18.26
C ALA A 137 -4.12 -8.21 -19.45
N GLY A 138 -3.94 -7.58 -20.61
CA GLY A 138 -3.54 -8.27 -21.85
C GLY A 138 -2.22 -9.02 -21.79
N ASN A 139 -1.35 -8.69 -20.81
CA ASN A 139 -0.09 -9.37 -20.56
C ASN A 139 -0.21 -10.56 -19.59
N GLY A 140 -1.43 -10.91 -19.15
CA GLY A 140 -1.71 -11.97 -18.19
C GLY A 140 -1.49 -11.59 -16.71
N GLU A 141 -1.08 -10.36 -16.43
CA GLU A 141 -0.91 -9.90 -15.04
C GLU A 141 -2.23 -9.39 -14.45
N LYS A 142 -2.45 -9.65 -13.17
CA LYS A 142 -3.65 -9.16 -12.45
C LYS A 142 -3.37 -7.81 -11.78
N TYR A 143 -4.09 -6.78 -12.21
CA TYR A 143 -4.04 -5.43 -11.66
C TYR A 143 -5.20 -5.18 -10.69
N ALA A 144 -4.93 -4.37 -9.67
CA ALA A 144 -5.95 -3.83 -8.77
C ALA A 144 -6.47 -2.51 -9.34
N VAL A 145 -7.67 -2.54 -9.94
CA VAL A 145 -8.30 -1.36 -10.55
C VAL A 145 -9.18 -0.66 -9.52
N VAL A 146 -8.98 0.64 -9.36
CA VAL A 146 -9.67 1.45 -8.35
C VAL A 146 -10.28 2.67 -9.02
N LEU A 147 -11.57 2.89 -8.78
CA LEU A 147 -12.31 4.04 -9.28
C LEU A 147 -12.34 5.16 -8.23
N MET A 148 -12.09 6.38 -8.67
CA MET A 148 -12.06 7.58 -7.85
C MET A 148 -13.06 8.61 -8.38
N ASP A 149 -13.97 9.05 -7.51
CA ASP A 149 -14.89 10.16 -7.76
C ASP A 149 -14.37 11.40 -7.06
N THR A 150 -14.19 12.49 -7.79
CA THR A 150 -13.77 13.75 -7.20
C THR A 150 -14.97 14.68 -7.04
N GLN A 151 -14.89 15.56 -6.03
CA GLN A 151 -15.80 16.67 -5.93
C GLN A 151 -15.88 17.45 -7.26
N GLY A 152 -17.08 17.92 -7.57
CA GLY A 152 -17.28 18.82 -8.67
C GLY A 152 -16.66 20.18 -8.41
N THR A 153 -15.80 20.62 -9.33
CA THR A 153 -15.24 21.97 -9.30
C THR A 153 -16.35 23.02 -9.52
N PHE A 154 -16.19 24.22 -8.95
CA PHE A 154 -17.04 25.40 -9.15
C PHE A 154 -18.48 25.30 -8.60
N ASP A 155 -18.61 25.00 -7.32
CA ASP A 155 -19.88 25.18 -6.62
C ASP A 155 -19.87 26.44 -5.74
N ASN A 156 -21.06 26.96 -5.42
CA ASN A 156 -21.21 28.28 -4.76
C ASN A 156 -20.66 28.37 -3.32
N GLN A 157 -20.16 27.27 -2.74
CA GLN A 157 -19.66 27.25 -1.37
C GLN A 157 -18.22 26.71 -1.25
N SER A 158 -17.54 26.35 -2.35
CA SER A 158 -16.13 25.96 -2.32
C SER A 158 -15.30 27.04 -2.99
N THR A 159 -14.11 27.29 -2.45
CA THR A 159 -13.19 28.19 -3.11
C THR A 159 -12.62 27.54 -4.37
N TYR A 160 -12.21 28.38 -5.32
CA TYR A 160 -11.46 27.95 -6.50
C TYR A 160 -10.23 27.11 -6.11
N SER A 161 -9.52 27.52 -5.05
CA SER A 161 -8.38 26.82 -4.45
C SER A 161 -8.70 25.36 -4.08
N THR A 162 -9.78 25.16 -3.32
CA THR A 162 -10.23 23.83 -2.87
C THR A 162 -10.53 22.90 -4.06
N CYS A 163 -11.15 23.43 -5.12
CA CYS A 163 -11.47 22.69 -6.34
C CYS A 163 -10.21 22.26 -7.10
N THR A 164 -9.27 23.20 -7.29
CA THR A 164 -7.99 22.96 -7.97
C THR A 164 -7.13 21.95 -7.21
N THR A 165 -7.12 22.01 -5.88
CA THR A 165 -6.42 21.04 -5.02
C THR A 165 -6.96 19.61 -5.21
N VAL A 166 -8.28 19.41 -5.16
CA VAL A 166 -8.89 18.09 -5.37
C VAL A 166 -8.57 17.55 -6.76
N PHE A 167 -8.70 18.40 -7.77
CA PHE A 167 -8.36 18.03 -9.13
C PHE A 167 -6.88 17.64 -9.23
N ALA A 168 -5.99 18.40 -8.61
CA ALA A 168 -4.56 18.16 -8.67
C ALA A 168 -4.12 16.88 -7.98
N LEU A 169 -4.62 16.65 -6.78
CA LEU A 169 -4.37 15.42 -6.06
C LEU A 169 -4.90 14.21 -6.85
N SER A 170 -6.09 14.32 -7.46
CA SER A 170 -6.65 13.24 -8.27
C SER A 170 -5.83 12.91 -9.53
N THR A 171 -5.28 13.92 -10.20
CA THR A 171 -4.43 13.75 -11.39
C THR A 171 -3.08 13.14 -11.02
N LEU A 172 -2.46 13.57 -9.91
CA LEU A 172 -1.18 13.01 -9.44
C LEU A 172 -1.31 11.53 -9.10
N LEU A 173 -2.43 11.14 -8.49
CA LEU A 173 -2.67 9.78 -8.00
C LEU A 173 -3.18 8.83 -9.09
N SER A 174 -3.87 9.33 -10.12
CA SER A 174 -4.47 8.50 -11.16
C SER A 174 -3.51 8.10 -12.27
N ALA A 175 -3.73 6.91 -12.83
CA ALA A 175 -3.11 6.48 -14.09
C ALA A 175 -3.93 6.99 -15.29
N VAL A 176 -5.26 7.03 -15.13
CA VAL A 176 -6.19 7.59 -16.11
C VAL A 176 -6.98 8.69 -15.43
N GLN A 177 -6.74 9.93 -15.83
CA GLN A 177 -7.53 11.09 -15.41
C GLN A 177 -8.58 11.40 -16.47
N ILE A 178 -9.85 11.27 -16.12
CA ILE A 178 -10.98 11.60 -16.98
C ILE A 178 -11.45 12.99 -16.59
N TYR A 179 -11.37 13.93 -17.53
CA TYR A 179 -11.85 15.29 -17.35
C TYR A 179 -13.23 15.42 -18.00
N ASN A 180 -14.27 15.32 -17.18
CA ASN A 180 -15.68 15.39 -17.56
C ASN A 180 -16.11 16.85 -17.70
N ILE A 181 -16.28 17.29 -18.94
CA ILE A 181 -16.64 18.65 -19.35
C ILE A 181 -18.03 18.61 -20.00
N MET A 182 -18.83 19.67 -19.89
CA MET A 182 -20.12 19.78 -20.57
C MET A 182 -20.03 20.70 -21.76
N ASP A 183 -20.83 20.41 -22.78
CA ASP A 183 -21.03 21.20 -23.99
C ASP A 183 -19.77 21.30 -24.86
N ASN A 184 -18.72 22.01 -24.39
CA ASN A 184 -17.49 22.28 -25.13
C ASN A 184 -16.27 22.46 -24.20
N ILE A 185 -15.07 22.31 -24.75
CA ILE A 185 -13.82 22.59 -24.01
C ILE A 185 -13.54 24.09 -24.11
N GLN A 186 -13.73 24.80 -23.00
CA GLN A 186 -13.52 26.24 -22.88
C GLN A 186 -12.12 26.56 -22.32
N GLU A 187 -11.68 27.83 -22.43
CA GLU A 187 -10.35 28.25 -21.96
C GLU A 187 -10.20 28.11 -20.44
N ASP A 188 -11.26 28.35 -19.66
CA ASP A 188 -11.26 28.15 -18.21
C ASP A 188 -10.95 26.68 -17.87
N ALA A 189 -11.53 25.74 -18.61
CA ALA A 189 -11.27 24.32 -18.44
C ALA A 189 -9.78 23.98 -18.66
N LEU A 190 -9.13 24.63 -19.64
CA LEU A 190 -7.69 24.49 -19.89
C LEU A 190 -6.84 25.21 -18.82
N GLN A 191 -7.29 26.35 -18.30
CA GLN A 191 -6.60 27.07 -17.23
C GLN A 191 -6.52 26.27 -15.93
N HIS A 192 -7.51 25.41 -15.64
CA HIS A 192 -7.44 24.48 -14.50
C HIS A 192 -6.30 23.47 -14.62
N LEU A 193 -5.77 23.26 -15.83
CA LEU A 193 -4.64 22.37 -16.09
C LEU A 193 -3.28 23.07 -15.96
N SER A 194 -3.26 24.40 -15.75
CA SER A 194 -2.03 25.21 -15.69
C SER A 194 -1.04 24.73 -14.63
N LEU A 195 -1.53 24.38 -13.43
CA LEU A 195 -0.70 23.84 -12.34
C LEU A 195 0.06 22.58 -12.76
N PHE A 196 -0.57 21.67 -13.52
CA PHE A 196 0.07 20.44 -14.01
C PHE A 196 1.08 20.70 -15.09
N VAL A 197 0.77 21.65 -15.96
CA VAL A 197 1.68 22.09 -17.02
C VAL A 197 2.95 22.68 -16.39
N GLU A 198 2.80 23.55 -15.39
CA GLU A 198 3.95 24.15 -14.70
C GLU A 198 4.75 23.11 -13.91
N TYR A 199 4.08 22.24 -13.17
CA TYR A 199 4.73 21.12 -12.47
C TYR A 199 5.44 20.20 -13.46
N GLY A 200 4.77 19.83 -14.56
CA GLY A 200 5.33 18.93 -15.55
C GLY A 200 6.54 19.53 -16.25
N ARG A 201 6.54 20.84 -16.51
CA ARG A 201 7.72 21.56 -16.98
C ARG A 201 8.88 21.49 -15.99
N LEU A 202 8.63 21.67 -14.69
CA LEU A 202 9.67 21.54 -13.66
C LEU A 202 10.20 20.10 -13.56
N ALA A 203 9.30 19.12 -13.58
CA ALA A 203 9.65 17.71 -13.54
C ALA A 203 10.46 17.29 -14.77
N LEU A 204 10.08 17.73 -15.97
CA LEU A 204 10.85 17.48 -17.19
C LEU A 204 12.21 18.17 -17.17
N LYS A 205 12.34 19.34 -16.53
CA LYS A 205 13.64 20.04 -16.41
C LYS A 205 14.59 19.36 -15.42
N GLU A 206 14.11 19.02 -14.23
CA GLU A 206 14.95 18.49 -13.14
C GLU A 206 15.03 16.96 -13.11
N ALA A 207 14.06 16.29 -13.71
CA ALA A 207 13.86 14.84 -13.62
C ALA A 207 13.60 14.18 -14.99
N HIS A 208 14.12 14.77 -16.09
CA HIS A 208 13.93 14.30 -17.47
C HIS A 208 14.16 12.79 -17.66
N GLN A 209 15.09 12.21 -16.91
CA GLN A 209 15.42 10.78 -16.92
C GLN A 209 14.22 9.86 -16.61
N PHE A 210 13.17 10.38 -15.98
CA PHE A 210 11.96 9.62 -15.64
C PHE A 210 10.84 9.75 -16.69
N GLY A 211 11.06 10.52 -17.75
CA GLY A 211 10.06 10.74 -18.80
C GLY A 211 8.94 11.67 -18.36
N LYS A 212 7.76 11.48 -18.96
CA LYS A 212 6.60 12.33 -18.71
C LYS A 212 6.02 12.07 -17.31
N PRO A 213 5.59 13.12 -16.59
CA PRO A 213 5.09 13.00 -15.21
C PRO A 213 3.69 12.37 -15.11
N PHE A 214 2.89 12.46 -16.18
CA PHE A 214 1.51 11.96 -16.19
C PHE A 214 1.29 10.99 -17.35
N GLN A 215 0.36 10.05 -17.14
CA GLN A 215 0.04 9.01 -18.11
C GLN A 215 -1.09 9.48 -19.02
N THR A 216 -2.34 9.11 -18.73
CA THR A 216 -3.47 9.40 -19.61
C THR A 216 -4.37 10.51 -19.06
N LEU A 217 -4.64 11.51 -19.89
CA LEU A 217 -5.72 12.48 -19.69
C LEU A 217 -6.76 12.31 -20.81
N ALA A 218 -7.98 11.98 -20.41
CA ALA A 218 -9.11 11.78 -21.31
C ALA A 218 -10.14 12.90 -21.13
N PHE A 219 -10.31 13.74 -22.14
CA PHE A 219 -11.39 14.71 -22.19
C PHE A 219 -12.69 13.99 -22.53
N VAL A 220 -13.70 14.06 -21.66
CA VAL A 220 -15.02 13.49 -21.94
C VAL A 220 -15.99 14.66 -22.00
N VAL A 221 -16.34 15.06 -23.23
CA VAL A 221 -17.25 16.18 -23.50
C VAL A 221 -18.67 15.65 -23.56
N ARG A 222 -19.46 16.00 -22.55
CA ARG A 222 -20.86 15.61 -22.36
C ARG A 222 -21.77 16.55 -23.14
N ASP A 223 -22.90 16.02 -23.59
CA ASP A 223 -23.97 16.77 -24.26
C ASP A 223 -23.47 17.60 -25.46
N PHE A 224 -22.51 17.04 -26.21
CA PHE A 224 -21.90 17.72 -27.35
C PHE A 224 -22.94 18.01 -28.45
N LYS A 225 -22.99 19.28 -28.89
CA LYS A 225 -24.09 19.84 -29.69
C LYS A 225 -23.89 19.81 -31.20
N SER A 226 -22.65 19.66 -31.68
CA SER A 226 -22.31 19.80 -33.10
C SER A 226 -21.79 18.50 -33.75
N PRO A 227 -22.57 17.40 -33.74
CA PRO A 227 -22.12 16.12 -34.29
C PRO A 227 -21.86 16.14 -35.80
N GLU A 228 -22.39 17.14 -36.50
CA GLU A 228 -22.20 17.34 -37.94
C GLU A 228 -20.78 17.82 -38.28
N GLU A 229 -20.16 18.59 -37.37
CA GLU A 229 -18.77 19.04 -37.51
C GLU A 229 -17.79 17.99 -36.98
N PHE A 230 -18.11 17.39 -35.82
CA PHE A 230 -17.29 16.37 -35.18
C PHE A 230 -18.17 15.22 -34.70
N SER A 231 -17.98 14.04 -35.29
CA SER A 231 -18.77 12.85 -34.94
C SER A 231 -18.64 12.47 -33.47
N TYR A 232 -19.68 11.84 -32.91
CA TYR A 232 -19.61 11.30 -31.54
C TYR A 232 -18.59 10.17 -31.41
N GLY A 233 -18.02 10.02 -30.22
CA GLY A 233 -17.00 9.01 -29.91
C GLY A 233 -15.59 9.56 -29.90
N GLN A 234 -14.61 8.67 -30.05
CA GLN A 234 -13.19 9.00 -29.94
C GLN A 234 -12.66 9.73 -31.17
N GLU A 235 -12.97 9.24 -32.38
CA GLU A 235 -12.43 9.78 -33.63
C GLU A 235 -12.76 11.27 -33.80
N GLY A 236 -14.04 11.64 -33.70
CA GLY A 236 -14.43 13.05 -33.75
C GLY A 236 -13.93 13.85 -32.56
N GLY A 237 -13.78 13.23 -31.39
CA GLY A 237 -13.19 13.86 -30.20
C GLY A 237 -11.73 14.21 -30.37
N GLU A 238 -10.93 13.34 -30.97
CA GLU A 238 -9.51 13.60 -31.27
C GLU A 238 -9.37 14.75 -32.26
N CYS A 239 -10.17 14.79 -33.33
CA CYS A 239 -10.22 15.90 -34.27
C CYS A 239 -10.61 17.22 -33.57
N TYR A 240 -11.64 17.18 -32.72
CA TYR A 240 -12.09 18.34 -31.95
C TYR A 240 -11.01 18.84 -30.99
N LEU A 241 -10.34 17.93 -30.27
CA LEU A 241 -9.27 18.29 -29.33
C LEU A 241 -8.06 18.89 -30.07
N GLN A 242 -7.68 18.36 -31.23
CA GLN A 242 -6.62 18.93 -32.05
C GLN A 242 -6.94 20.37 -32.48
N GLN A 243 -8.20 20.65 -32.83
CA GLN A 243 -8.63 22.02 -33.12
C GLN A 243 -8.56 22.93 -31.89
N VAL A 244 -8.99 22.46 -30.72
CA VAL A 244 -8.95 23.23 -29.46
C VAL A 244 -7.51 23.55 -29.03
N LEU A 245 -6.59 22.60 -29.22
CA LEU A 245 -5.18 22.74 -28.84
C LEU A 245 -4.33 23.45 -29.90
N LYS A 246 -4.90 23.77 -31.08
CA LYS A 246 -4.18 24.50 -32.14
C LYS A 246 -3.81 25.91 -31.65
N THR A 247 -2.54 26.24 -31.73
CA THR A 247 -2.02 27.55 -31.33
C THR A 247 -1.87 28.49 -32.52
N SER A 248 -2.17 29.79 -32.33
CA SER A 248 -1.88 30.87 -33.29
C SER A 248 -0.92 31.90 -32.69
N GLN A 249 -0.10 32.57 -33.51
CA GLN A 249 0.85 33.60 -33.05
C GLN A 249 0.16 34.83 -32.44
N GLU A 250 -1.10 35.06 -32.81
CA GLU A 250 -1.93 36.16 -32.30
C GLU A 250 -2.45 35.91 -30.87
N GLN A 251 -2.36 34.68 -30.37
CA GLN A 251 -2.84 34.34 -29.03
C GLN A 251 -1.86 34.78 -27.92
N PRO A 252 -2.38 35.14 -26.73
CA PRO A 252 -1.58 35.35 -25.53
C PRO A 252 -0.56 34.23 -25.29
N SER A 253 0.64 34.59 -24.84
CA SER A 253 1.73 33.64 -24.58
C SER A 253 1.33 32.56 -23.56
N GLU A 254 0.55 32.92 -22.54
CA GLU A 254 0.04 32.00 -21.52
C GLU A 254 -0.81 30.88 -22.13
N LEU A 255 -1.76 31.24 -23.00
CA LEU A 255 -2.66 30.28 -23.67
C LEU A 255 -1.91 29.34 -24.61
N ARG A 256 -0.87 29.85 -25.30
CA ARG A 256 0.01 29.03 -26.14
C ARG A 256 0.83 28.05 -25.32
N THR A 257 1.37 28.52 -24.20
CA THR A 257 2.21 27.70 -23.31
C THR A 257 1.43 26.53 -22.75
N ILE A 258 0.21 26.74 -22.25
CA ILE A 258 -0.64 25.65 -21.73
C ILE A 258 -0.86 24.57 -22.79
N ARG A 259 -1.26 24.96 -24.01
CA ARG A 259 -1.54 24.03 -25.11
C ARG A 259 -0.34 23.20 -25.54
N GLN A 260 0.81 23.86 -25.73
CA GLN A 260 2.04 23.19 -26.13
C GLN A 260 2.50 22.20 -25.05
N GLN A 261 2.52 22.64 -23.80
CA GLN A 261 3.04 21.84 -22.70
C GLN A 261 2.10 20.74 -22.24
N LEU A 262 0.79 20.86 -22.46
CA LEU A 262 -0.15 19.78 -22.18
C LEU A 262 0.27 18.48 -22.91
N SER A 263 0.65 18.60 -24.19
CA SER A 263 1.11 17.46 -24.99
C SER A 263 2.45 16.88 -24.52
N GLU A 264 3.29 17.70 -23.87
CA GLU A 264 4.59 17.28 -23.33
C GLU A 264 4.47 16.61 -21.95
N CYS A 265 3.46 16.97 -21.15
CA CYS A 265 3.31 16.49 -19.77
C CYS A 265 2.58 15.14 -19.65
N PHE A 266 1.72 14.80 -20.61
CA PHE A 266 0.94 13.55 -20.62
C PHE A 266 1.43 12.57 -21.70
N GLU A 267 1.53 11.28 -21.37
CA GLU A 267 1.82 10.22 -22.34
C GLU A 267 0.75 10.12 -23.42
N HIS A 268 -0.51 10.18 -23.00
CA HIS A 268 -1.66 10.04 -23.88
C HIS A 268 -2.71 11.11 -23.57
N LEU A 269 -3.07 11.89 -24.60
CA LEU A 269 -4.21 12.80 -24.58
C LEU A 269 -5.30 12.20 -25.49
N THR A 270 -6.47 11.94 -24.92
CA THR A 270 -7.61 11.39 -25.66
C THR A 270 -8.83 12.27 -25.45
N CYS A 271 -9.79 12.22 -26.36
CA CYS A 271 -11.02 12.98 -26.27
C CYS A 271 -12.20 12.16 -26.79
N PHE A 272 -13.31 12.18 -26.07
CA PHE A 272 -14.55 11.49 -26.40
C PHE A 272 -15.70 12.49 -26.38
N LEU A 273 -16.45 12.56 -27.49
CA LEU A 273 -17.66 13.38 -27.60
C LEU A 273 -18.88 12.52 -27.33
N LEU A 274 -19.64 12.85 -26.28
CA LEU A 274 -20.84 12.12 -25.89
C LEU A 274 -22.11 12.93 -26.23
N PRO A 275 -23.16 12.29 -26.77
CA PRO A 275 -24.45 12.94 -26.95
C PRO A 275 -25.16 13.15 -25.60
N HIS A 276 -26.30 13.85 -25.63
CA HIS A 276 -27.16 13.97 -24.44
C HIS A 276 -27.79 12.60 -24.06
N PRO A 277 -27.77 12.18 -22.78
CA PRO A 277 -28.23 10.85 -22.35
C PRO A 277 -29.75 10.63 -22.46
N GLY A 278 -30.51 11.73 -22.59
CA GLY A 278 -31.96 11.74 -22.76
C GLY A 278 -32.67 12.48 -21.61
N TYR A 279 -33.83 13.07 -21.89
CA TYR A 279 -34.56 13.90 -20.92
C TYR A 279 -34.96 13.13 -19.66
N LYS A 280 -35.35 11.85 -19.80
CA LYS A 280 -35.67 10.98 -18.66
C LYS A 280 -34.51 10.87 -17.66
N VAL A 281 -33.27 10.87 -18.13
CA VAL A 281 -32.06 10.80 -17.29
C VAL A 281 -31.75 12.14 -16.64
N ALA A 282 -32.03 13.24 -17.35
CA ALA A 282 -31.79 14.61 -16.86
C ALA A 282 -32.83 15.09 -15.83
N GLU A 283 -34.08 14.62 -15.96
CA GLU A 283 -35.18 14.96 -15.08
C GLU A 283 -35.02 14.40 -13.66
N ARG A 284 -35.61 15.10 -12.69
CA ARG A 284 -35.44 14.77 -11.26
C ARG A 284 -36.38 13.65 -10.85
N ASN A 285 -35.85 12.65 -10.14
CA ASN A 285 -36.59 11.48 -9.62
C ASN A 285 -37.22 10.55 -10.67
N SER A 286 -36.97 10.77 -11.97
CA SER A 286 -37.49 9.95 -13.07
C SER A 286 -36.63 8.73 -13.36
N PHE A 287 -35.31 8.86 -13.23
CA PHE A 287 -34.36 7.82 -13.65
C PHE A 287 -33.87 6.99 -12.46
N LYS A 288 -34.03 5.67 -12.55
CA LYS A 288 -33.60 4.69 -11.51
C LYS A 288 -32.35 3.90 -11.89
N GLY A 289 -31.64 4.32 -12.95
CA GLY A 289 -30.44 3.64 -13.42
C GLY A 289 -30.67 2.57 -14.50
N HIS A 290 -31.91 2.33 -14.96
CA HIS A 290 -32.17 1.29 -15.97
C HIS A 290 -31.65 1.68 -17.35
N VAL A 291 -30.78 0.86 -17.93
CA VAL A 291 -30.13 1.17 -19.21
C VAL A 291 -31.13 1.37 -20.35
N ARG A 292 -32.24 0.62 -20.39
CA ARG A 292 -33.33 0.80 -21.37
C ARG A 292 -33.93 2.21 -21.43
N GLU A 293 -33.85 2.98 -20.34
CA GLU A 293 -34.39 4.35 -20.27
C GLU A 293 -33.44 5.39 -20.88
N ILE A 294 -32.20 4.98 -21.21
CA ILE A 294 -31.15 5.83 -21.75
C ILE A 294 -31.22 5.84 -23.28
N ARG A 295 -30.99 7.01 -23.90
CA ARG A 295 -31.00 7.15 -25.35
C ARG A 295 -30.01 6.19 -26.02
N SER A 296 -30.44 5.49 -27.07
CA SER A 296 -29.65 4.49 -27.79
C SER A 296 -28.31 5.02 -28.30
N ASN A 297 -28.29 6.22 -28.89
CA ASN A 297 -27.05 6.85 -29.36
C ASN A 297 -26.03 7.03 -28.22
N PHE A 298 -26.48 7.48 -27.04
CA PHE A 298 -25.61 7.60 -25.87
C PHE A 298 -25.10 6.24 -25.40
N ARG A 299 -25.97 5.23 -25.35
CA ARG A 299 -25.58 3.85 -25.00
C ARG A 299 -24.50 3.34 -25.95
N GLY A 300 -24.67 3.53 -27.26
CA GLY A 300 -23.69 3.14 -28.27
C GLY A 300 -22.33 3.80 -28.05
N THR A 301 -22.30 5.12 -27.85
CA THR A 301 -21.03 5.85 -27.63
C THR A 301 -20.36 5.46 -26.31
N VAL A 302 -21.12 5.29 -25.22
CA VAL A 302 -20.58 4.79 -23.95
C VAL A 302 -20.06 3.36 -24.09
N LYS A 303 -20.76 2.49 -24.83
CA LYS A 303 -20.36 1.10 -25.08
C LYS A 303 -19.03 1.00 -25.84
N ALA A 304 -18.71 1.98 -26.67
CA ALA A 304 -17.41 2.10 -27.33
C ALA A 304 -16.33 2.75 -26.44
N MET A 305 -16.68 3.82 -25.71
CA MET A 305 -15.73 4.59 -24.90
C MET A 305 -15.20 3.81 -23.69
N VAL A 306 -16.06 3.07 -22.96
CA VAL A 306 -15.63 2.42 -21.72
C VAL A 306 -14.53 1.38 -21.96
N PRO A 307 -14.63 0.45 -22.94
CA PRO A 307 -13.54 -0.48 -23.27
C PRO A 307 -12.30 0.24 -23.80
N ALA A 308 -12.46 1.36 -24.52
CA ALA A 308 -11.32 2.15 -25.00
C ALA A 308 -10.52 2.80 -23.85
N LEU A 309 -11.12 2.99 -22.67
CA LEU A 309 -10.45 3.51 -21.48
C LEU A 309 -10.00 2.42 -20.50
N LEU A 310 -10.80 1.34 -20.36
CA LEU A 310 -10.68 0.35 -19.28
C LEU A 310 -10.45 -1.07 -19.77
N GLY A 311 -10.31 -1.29 -21.07
CA GLY A 311 -10.13 -2.62 -21.64
C GLY A 311 -8.82 -3.27 -21.18
N PRO A 312 -8.74 -4.62 -21.13
CA PRO A 312 -7.55 -5.35 -20.67
C PRO A 312 -6.25 -4.99 -21.41
N LEU A 313 -6.35 -4.65 -22.70
CA LEU A 313 -5.21 -4.26 -23.54
C LEU A 313 -4.76 -2.80 -23.30
N VAL A 314 -5.64 -1.97 -22.75
CA VAL A 314 -5.43 -0.53 -22.55
C VAL A 314 -4.99 -0.23 -21.12
N LEU A 315 -5.48 -0.99 -20.14
CA LEU A 315 -5.16 -0.79 -18.73
C LEU A 315 -3.64 -0.87 -18.51
N LYS A 316 -3.07 0.24 -18.04
CA LYS A 316 -1.68 0.34 -17.61
C LYS A 316 -1.64 0.68 -16.13
N PRO A 317 -0.75 0.03 -15.35
CA PRO A 317 -0.56 0.38 -13.94
C PRO A 317 -0.08 1.81 -13.81
N LYS A 318 -0.31 2.41 -12.64
CA LYS A 318 0.21 3.73 -12.32
C LYS A 318 1.73 3.68 -12.39
N ILE A 319 2.32 4.61 -13.15
CA ILE A 319 3.76 4.79 -13.24
C ILE A 319 4.12 6.08 -12.52
N VAL A 320 5.13 6.01 -11.66
CA VAL A 320 5.73 7.19 -11.01
C VAL A 320 7.24 7.03 -11.10
N ASN A 321 7.91 8.05 -11.61
CA ASN A 321 9.36 8.08 -11.81
C ASN A 321 9.88 6.86 -12.60
N GLY A 322 9.16 6.49 -13.66
CA GLY A 322 9.50 5.36 -14.55
C GLY A 322 9.29 3.96 -13.96
N LYS A 323 8.70 3.83 -12.77
CA LYS A 323 8.40 2.54 -12.14
C LYS A 323 6.90 2.33 -11.96
N GLU A 324 6.45 1.11 -12.21
CA GLU A 324 5.08 0.69 -11.93
C GLU A 324 4.84 0.61 -10.42
N VAL A 325 3.69 1.13 -9.99
CA VAL A 325 3.35 1.30 -8.58
C VAL A 325 2.49 0.14 -8.09
N THR A 326 2.86 -0.43 -6.96
CA THR A 326 2.07 -1.44 -6.26
C THR A 326 1.05 -0.79 -5.33
N VAL A 327 -0.01 -1.53 -4.96
CA VAL A 327 -1.03 -1.05 -4.02
C VAL A 327 -0.42 -0.58 -2.71
N LYS A 328 0.53 -1.34 -2.14
CA LYS A 328 1.22 -0.95 -0.90
C LYS A 328 1.91 0.41 -1.03
N ARG A 329 2.62 0.62 -2.14
CA ARG A 329 3.34 1.89 -2.39
C ARG A 329 2.38 3.05 -2.66
N MET A 330 1.24 2.76 -3.28
CA MET A 330 0.22 3.76 -3.55
C MET A 330 -0.30 4.42 -2.27
N VAL A 331 -0.42 3.66 -1.17
CA VAL A 331 -0.82 4.21 0.14
C VAL A 331 0.17 5.27 0.63
N GLU A 332 1.47 5.03 0.47
CA GLU A 332 2.53 6.00 0.81
C GLU A 332 2.44 7.25 -0.08
N TYR A 333 2.13 7.09 -1.37
CA TYR A 333 1.96 8.20 -2.30
C TYR A 333 0.76 9.07 -1.96
N PHE A 334 -0.37 8.46 -1.58
CA PHE A 334 -1.53 9.19 -1.07
C PHE A 334 -1.15 10.05 0.14
N LYS A 335 -0.38 9.51 1.08
CA LYS A 335 0.06 10.23 2.28
C LYS A 335 0.92 11.45 1.94
N GLU A 336 1.96 11.25 1.14
CA GLU A 336 2.92 12.32 0.85
C GLU A 336 2.32 13.41 -0.03
N PHE A 337 1.54 13.04 -1.05
CA PHE A 337 0.84 14.03 -1.86
C PHE A 337 -0.22 14.73 -1.03
N ALA A 338 -1.10 14.02 -0.29
CA ALA A 338 -2.14 14.67 0.50
C ALA A 338 -1.55 15.69 1.48
N LYS A 339 -0.46 15.35 2.17
CA LYS A 339 0.28 16.25 3.08
C LYS A 339 0.69 17.57 2.41
N THR A 340 1.07 17.52 1.13
CA THR A 340 1.44 18.71 0.34
C THR A 340 0.24 19.65 0.11
N PHE A 341 -0.98 19.12 0.17
CA PHE A 341 -2.23 19.84 -0.08
C PHE A 341 -3.05 20.10 1.22
N GLU A 342 -2.54 19.79 2.41
CA GLU A 342 -3.25 20.06 3.69
C GLU A 342 -3.23 21.55 4.09
N GLY A 343 -2.46 22.40 3.40
CA GLY A 343 -2.40 23.84 3.62
C GLY A 343 -3.66 24.62 3.17
N ALA A 344 -3.80 25.85 3.65
CA ALA A 344 -4.87 26.75 3.21
C ALA A 344 -4.62 27.36 1.83
N GLU A 345 -3.35 27.47 1.44
CA GLU A 345 -2.89 27.96 0.14
C GLU A 345 -2.74 26.81 -0.86
N LEU A 346 -2.99 27.12 -2.14
CA LEU A 346 -2.70 26.20 -3.24
C LEU A 346 -1.19 25.89 -3.24
N PRO A 347 -0.79 24.61 -3.27
CA PRO A 347 0.62 24.30 -3.35
C PRO A 347 1.20 24.76 -4.67
N THR A 348 2.42 25.27 -4.62
CA THR A 348 3.16 25.63 -5.81
C THR A 348 3.64 24.38 -6.55
N PRO A 349 3.91 24.47 -7.86
CA PRO A 349 4.57 23.40 -8.62
C PRO A 349 5.83 22.85 -7.94
N ARG A 350 6.58 23.70 -7.22
CA ARG A 350 7.77 23.30 -6.48
C ARG A 350 7.44 22.38 -5.30
N ASN A 351 6.37 22.65 -4.56
CA ASN A 351 5.95 21.79 -3.45
C ASN A 351 5.60 20.37 -3.93
N ILE A 352 4.94 20.26 -5.09
CA ILE A 352 4.62 18.95 -5.69
C ILE A 352 5.91 18.22 -6.10
N LEU A 353 6.88 18.94 -6.66
CA LEU A 353 8.19 18.36 -7.02
C LEU A 353 8.97 17.90 -5.79
N ASP A 354 8.95 18.67 -4.70
CA ASP A 354 9.62 18.31 -3.45
C ASP A 354 8.94 17.09 -2.80
N ALA A 355 7.62 16.97 -2.89
CA ALA A 355 6.89 15.77 -2.46
C ALA A 355 7.27 14.54 -3.30
N ASN A 356 7.42 14.71 -4.62
CA ASN A 356 7.91 13.63 -5.48
C ASN A 356 9.37 13.27 -5.15
N ALA A 357 10.23 14.25 -4.87
CA ALA A 357 11.60 14.02 -4.44
C ALA A 357 11.66 13.28 -3.09
N GLN A 358 10.77 13.59 -2.16
CA GLN A 358 10.62 12.88 -0.89
C GLN A 358 10.29 11.40 -1.12
N LEU A 359 9.35 11.08 -2.03
CA LEU A 359 8.99 9.70 -2.38
C LEU A 359 10.17 8.93 -3.00
N ILE A 360 10.95 9.57 -3.88
CA ILE A 360 12.17 8.97 -4.46
C ILE A 360 13.20 8.67 -3.37
N CYS A 361 13.44 9.64 -2.49
CA CYS A 361 14.39 9.49 -1.39
C CYS A 361 13.94 8.38 -0.42
N MET A 362 12.65 8.30 -0.10
CA MET A 362 12.11 7.24 0.75
C MET A 362 12.33 5.85 0.14
N GLU A 363 12.09 5.70 -1.17
CA GLU A 363 12.35 4.44 -1.86
C GLU A 363 13.84 4.07 -1.84
N ALA A 364 14.71 5.03 -2.18
CA ALA A 364 16.16 4.81 -2.16
C ALA A 364 16.67 4.45 -0.76
N ALA A 365 16.13 5.10 0.28
CA ALA A 365 16.48 4.81 1.67
C ALA A 365 16.04 3.40 2.07
N GLN A 366 14.83 2.99 1.68
CA GLN A 366 14.35 1.64 1.96
C GLN A 366 15.18 0.57 1.24
N GLU A 367 15.55 0.79 -0.02
CA GLU A 367 16.40 -0.14 -0.77
C GLU A 367 17.82 -0.24 -0.16
N ALA A 368 18.37 0.89 0.27
CA ALA A 368 19.64 0.96 0.98
C ALA A 368 19.58 0.19 2.31
N LYS A 369 18.51 0.37 3.10
CA LYS A 369 18.28 -0.34 4.36
C LYS A 369 18.16 -1.85 4.16
N VAL A 370 17.39 -2.29 3.16
CA VAL A 370 17.27 -3.72 2.83
C VAL A 370 18.63 -4.31 2.48
N THR A 371 19.45 -3.58 1.71
CA THR A 371 20.80 -4.00 1.35
C THR A 371 21.72 -4.10 2.58
N TYR A 372 21.64 -3.13 3.49
CA TYR A 372 22.34 -3.17 4.79
C TYR A 372 21.94 -4.42 5.59
N CYS A 373 20.63 -4.64 5.80
CA CYS A 373 20.14 -5.78 6.58
C CYS A 373 20.61 -7.10 5.96
N ARG A 374 20.50 -7.24 4.63
CA ARG A 374 20.97 -8.45 3.95
C ARG A 374 22.47 -8.69 4.11
N GLY A 375 23.27 -7.62 4.17
CA GLY A 375 24.70 -7.69 4.46
C GLY A 375 24.99 -8.11 5.90
N MET A 376 24.29 -7.50 6.86
CA MET A 376 24.41 -7.80 8.29
C MET A 376 23.95 -9.23 8.61
N ASP A 377 22.84 -9.70 8.05
CA ASP A 377 22.35 -11.08 8.17
C ASP A 377 23.40 -12.09 7.70
N ARG A 378 24.08 -11.82 6.58
CA ARG A 378 25.15 -12.67 6.06
C ARG A 378 26.36 -12.69 6.99
N ALA A 379 26.78 -11.53 7.51
CA ALA A 379 27.89 -11.47 8.46
C ALA A 379 27.54 -12.16 9.78
N CYS A 380 26.30 -12.00 10.25
CA CYS A 380 25.77 -12.60 11.46
C CYS A 380 25.16 -14.00 11.20
N SER A 381 25.50 -14.69 10.12
CA SER A 381 24.92 -16.01 9.81
C SER A 381 25.46 -17.13 10.70
N ALA A 382 26.66 -16.96 11.26
CA ALA A 382 27.28 -17.98 12.09
C ALA A 382 26.47 -18.26 13.37
N PRO A 383 26.39 -19.53 13.82
CA PRO A 383 25.65 -19.89 15.03
C PRO A 383 26.33 -19.40 16.31
N ARG A 384 27.63 -19.10 16.26
CA ARG A 384 28.40 -18.59 17.39
C ARG A 384 28.33 -17.06 17.48
N MET A 385 28.38 -16.56 18.70
CA MET A 385 28.45 -15.12 18.98
C MET A 385 29.71 -14.51 18.34
N MET A 386 29.52 -13.38 17.66
CA MET A 386 30.61 -12.55 17.13
C MET A 386 31.11 -11.57 18.19
N SER A 387 32.38 -11.18 18.14
CA SER A 387 32.89 -10.11 19.00
C SER A 387 32.27 -8.76 18.62
N VAL A 388 32.11 -7.87 19.62
CA VAL A 388 31.55 -6.52 19.41
C VAL A 388 32.32 -5.76 18.33
N LYS A 389 33.65 -5.87 18.31
CA LYS A 389 34.51 -5.26 17.29
C LYS A 389 34.17 -5.74 15.88
N LYS A 390 34.02 -7.04 15.66
CA LYS A 390 33.67 -7.60 14.35
C LYS A 390 32.26 -7.19 13.90
N LEU A 391 31.32 -7.09 14.85
CA LEU A 391 29.97 -6.63 14.56
C LEU A 391 29.97 -5.14 14.14
N GLN A 392 30.76 -4.30 14.81
CA GLN A 392 30.94 -2.89 14.44
C GLN A 392 31.65 -2.73 13.08
N GLU A 393 32.68 -3.52 12.79
CA GLU A 393 33.33 -3.54 11.48
C GLU A 393 32.35 -3.92 10.37
N ALA A 394 31.49 -4.92 10.60
CA ALA A 394 30.43 -5.29 9.66
C ALA A 394 29.41 -4.15 9.48
N HIS A 395 28.97 -3.53 10.58
CA HIS A 395 28.07 -2.39 10.54
C HIS A 395 28.64 -1.24 9.71
N ILE A 396 29.90 -0.84 9.95
CA ILE A 396 30.55 0.23 9.18
C ILE A 396 30.63 -0.15 7.70
N LYS A 397 31.06 -1.38 7.39
CA LYS A 397 31.19 -1.87 6.02
C LYS A 397 29.85 -1.80 5.28
N TYR A 398 28.79 -2.39 5.84
CA TYR A 398 27.48 -2.42 5.18
C TYR A 398 26.75 -1.08 5.26
N GLY A 399 27.03 -0.27 6.28
CA GLY A 399 26.54 1.10 6.41
C GLY A 399 27.08 1.99 5.30
N ILE A 400 28.39 1.93 5.01
CA ILE A 400 28.99 2.63 3.86
C ILE A 400 28.35 2.17 2.56
N ILE A 401 28.18 0.87 2.34
CA ILE A 401 27.54 0.34 1.13
C ILE A 401 26.11 0.88 0.96
N ALA A 402 25.32 0.91 2.03
CA ALA A 402 23.97 1.44 2.02
C ALA A 402 23.94 2.96 1.75
N ILE A 403 24.81 3.73 2.39
CA ILE A 403 24.90 5.18 2.18
C ILE A 403 25.35 5.49 0.74
N THR A 404 26.39 4.83 0.24
CA THR A 404 26.86 5.00 -1.16
C THR A 404 25.78 4.59 -2.16
N MET A 405 24.94 3.60 -1.83
CA MET A 405 23.79 3.25 -2.65
C MET A 405 22.74 4.38 -2.66
N TYR A 406 22.41 4.93 -1.50
CA TYR A 406 21.50 6.07 -1.39
C TYR A 406 22.02 7.34 -2.08
N GLU A 407 23.33 7.58 -2.10
CA GLU A 407 23.94 8.73 -2.77
C GLU A 407 23.72 8.75 -4.29
N LYS A 408 23.39 7.60 -4.90
CA LYS A 408 22.98 7.51 -6.31
C LYS A 408 21.56 8.03 -6.55
N CYS A 409 20.81 8.33 -5.50
CA CYS A 409 19.49 8.91 -5.59
C CYS A 409 19.53 10.21 -6.42
N PRO A 410 18.62 10.37 -7.40
CA PRO A 410 18.55 11.56 -8.23
C PRO A 410 18.42 12.84 -7.42
N LYS A 411 19.05 13.91 -7.91
CA LYS A 411 19.06 15.23 -7.25
C LYS A 411 17.90 16.07 -7.79
N ILE A 412 16.72 15.87 -7.24
CA ILE A 412 15.47 16.55 -7.63
C ILE A 412 14.91 17.30 -6.44
N GLY A 413 14.26 18.45 -6.68
CA GLY A 413 13.66 19.23 -5.60
C GLY A 413 14.71 19.91 -4.71
N ASP A 414 14.30 20.39 -3.54
CA ASP A 414 15.21 20.97 -2.56
C ASP A 414 16.17 19.91 -1.99
N GLY A 415 17.47 20.21 -1.99
CA GLY A 415 18.49 19.35 -1.41
C GLY A 415 18.27 19.04 0.08
N LYS A 416 17.53 19.90 0.80
CA LYS A 416 17.13 19.64 2.19
C LYS A 416 16.34 18.34 2.36
N VAL A 417 15.47 18.00 1.41
CA VAL A 417 14.66 16.77 1.43
C VAL A 417 15.56 15.54 1.45
N ARG A 418 16.58 15.54 0.58
CA ARG A 418 17.54 14.44 0.50
C ARG A 418 18.38 14.31 1.77
N ILE A 419 18.83 15.43 2.32
CA ILE A 419 19.63 15.46 3.56
C ILE A 419 18.80 14.93 4.73
N ALA A 420 17.55 15.36 4.89
CA ALA A 420 16.67 14.89 5.94
C ALA A 420 16.42 13.37 5.87
N ASN A 421 16.18 12.82 4.67
CA ASN A 421 16.02 11.38 4.50
C ASN A 421 17.32 10.60 4.71
N LEU A 422 18.48 11.17 4.37
CA LEU A 422 19.77 10.54 4.65
C LEU A 422 20.01 10.44 6.17
N SER A 423 19.73 11.52 6.92
CA SER A 423 19.83 11.49 8.38
C SER A 423 18.88 10.44 8.98
N ARG A 424 17.64 10.39 8.50
CA ARG A 424 16.66 9.36 8.91
C ARG A 424 17.14 7.94 8.60
N LEU A 425 17.72 7.72 7.42
CA LEU A 425 18.32 6.44 7.05
C LEU A 425 19.44 6.06 8.04
N GLN A 426 20.35 6.98 8.35
CA GLN A 426 21.43 6.72 9.30
C GLN A 426 20.90 6.33 10.69
N GLU A 427 19.88 7.04 11.18
CA GLU A 427 19.19 6.67 12.43
C GLU A 427 18.58 5.26 12.37
N GLU A 428 17.91 4.92 11.25
CA GLU A 428 17.35 3.58 11.06
C GLU A 428 18.42 2.48 10.99
N LEU A 429 19.56 2.73 10.36
CA LEU A 429 20.69 1.77 10.32
C LEU A 429 21.29 1.57 11.72
N ASN A 430 21.38 2.62 12.52
CA ASN A 430 21.83 2.55 13.90
C ASN A 430 20.82 1.79 14.77
N ALA A 431 19.51 1.98 14.56
CA ALA A 431 18.49 1.21 15.26
C ALA A 431 18.55 -0.29 14.91
N GLU A 432 18.75 -0.64 13.63
CA GLU A 432 18.96 -2.04 13.24
C GLU A 432 20.27 -2.61 13.82
N LEU A 433 21.32 -1.81 14.00
CA LEU A 433 22.53 -2.27 14.70
C LEU A 433 22.22 -2.70 16.13
N GLU A 434 21.41 -1.94 16.89
CA GLU A 434 21.00 -2.34 18.24
C GLU A 434 20.25 -3.67 18.23
N ARG A 435 19.37 -3.88 17.25
CA ARG A 435 18.70 -5.18 17.04
C ARG A 435 19.71 -6.30 16.79
N TYR A 436 20.72 -6.09 15.94
CA TYR A 436 21.77 -7.10 15.69
C TYR A 436 22.63 -7.37 16.92
N LYS A 437 22.89 -6.37 17.78
CA LYS A 437 23.60 -6.59 19.05
C LYS A 437 22.83 -7.56 19.95
N VAL A 438 21.53 -7.33 20.13
CA VAL A 438 20.65 -8.21 20.92
C VAL A 438 20.61 -9.62 20.34
N LEU A 439 20.43 -9.75 19.01
CA LEU A 439 20.43 -11.06 18.34
C LEU A 439 21.78 -11.78 18.47
N ASN A 440 22.89 -11.05 18.44
CA ASN A 440 24.23 -11.62 18.60
C ASN A 440 24.48 -12.08 20.05
N GLU A 441 24.04 -11.31 21.05
CA GLU A 441 24.15 -11.70 22.46
C GLU A 441 23.31 -12.94 22.79
N ALA A 442 22.14 -13.10 22.19
CA ALA A 442 21.31 -14.30 22.32
C ALA A 442 22.04 -15.59 21.87
N LYS A 443 23.01 -15.47 20.94
CA LYS A 443 23.86 -16.59 20.51
C LYS A 443 24.86 -17.05 21.57
N ARG A 444 25.13 -16.23 22.58
CA ARG A 444 25.97 -16.65 23.71
C ARG A 444 25.33 -17.81 24.46
N VAL A 445 24.02 -17.73 24.73
CA VAL A 445 23.27 -18.72 25.50
C VAL A 445 23.06 -20.01 24.69
N THR A 446 22.66 -19.88 23.43
CA THR A 446 22.45 -21.03 22.52
C THR A 446 23.77 -21.67 22.09
N GLY A 447 24.84 -20.88 21.94
CA GLY A 447 26.19 -21.36 21.71
C GLY A 447 26.76 -22.18 22.88
N CYS A 448 26.46 -21.78 24.13
CA CYS A 448 26.83 -22.57 25.31
C CYS A 448 26.02 -23.86 25.43
N ALA A 449 24.72 -23.85 25.13
CA ALA A 449 23.89 -25.05 25.12
C ALA A 449 24.36 -26.06 24.05
N SER A 450 24.66 -25.59 22.84
CA SER A 450 25.17 -26.43 21.75
C SER A 450 26.62 -26.89 21.98
N ALA A 451 27.47 -26.08 22.62
CA ALA A 451 28.81 -26.51 23.05
C ALA A 451 28.76 -27.53 24.19
N MET A 452 27.82 -27.40 25.14
CA MET A 452 27.62 -28.43 26.19
C MET A 452 27.12 -29.76 25.62
N ILE A 453 26.26 -29.73 24.58
CA ILE A 453 25.83 -30.94 23.88
C ILE A 453 26.99 -31.56 23.08
N ALA A 454 27.78 -30.74 22.37
CA ALA A 454 28.91 -31.22 21.56
C ALA A 454 30.11 -31.69 22.38
N CYS A 455 30.32 -31.13 23.58
CA CYS A 455 31.34 -31.57 24.53
C CYS A 455 30.85 -32.69 25.46
N GLY A 456 29.56 -33.05 25.40
CA GLY A 456 28.94 -34.11 26.21
C GLY A 456 29.45 -35.52 25.88
N ASP A 457 30.11 -35.71 24.75
CA ASP A 457 30.57 -37.03 24.28
C ASP A 457 32.06 -37.31 24.52
N SER A 458 32.82 -36.47 25.26
CA SER A 458 34.30 -36.62 25.22
C SER A 458 35.09 -36.54 26.52
N VAL A 459 34.49 -36.46 27.72
CA VAL A 459 35.31 -36.45 28.97
C VAL A 459 34.82 -37.36 30.09
N LEU A 460 33.70 -38.09 29.95
CA LEU A 460 33.16 -38.92 31.04
C LEU A 460 32.93 -40.40 30.68
N PHE A 461 33.78 -40.98 29.83
CA PHE A 461 33.76 -42.42 29.50
C PHE A 461 35.07 -43.15 29.82
N GLY A 462 35.81 -42.64 30.80
CA GLY A 462 37.10 -43.21 31.21
C GLY A 462 37.26 -43.28 32.72
N LEU A 463 36.31 -43.90 33.42
CA LEU A 463 36.51 -44.70 34.65
C LEU A 463 35.14 -45.25 35.05
N GLY A 464 35.06 -46.58 35.09
CA GLY A 464 33.81 -47.32 35.20
C GLY A 464 33.08 -47.10 36.52
N LEU A 465 31.77 -46.91 36.39
CA LEU A 465 30.64 -47.33 37.25
C LEU A 465 29.41 -46.88 36.43
N GLY A 466 28.85 -47.72 35.56
CA GLY A 466 27.90 -48.73 35.98
C GLY A 466 26.46 -48.18 35.95
N GLY A 467 25.88 -48.10 34.75
CA GLY A 467 24.43 -48.13 34.45
C GLY A 467 23.44 -47.39 35.35
N ALA A 468 23.06 -46.15 34.98
CA ALA A 468 21.73 -45.59 35.28
C ALA A 468 21.38 -44.30 34.49
N MET A 469 22.35 -43.58 33.92
CA MET A 469 22.10 -42.24 33.36
C MET A 469 21.81 -42.17 31.85
N SER A 470 21.95 -43.27 31.09
CA SER A 470 21.82 -43.21 29.63
C SER A 470 20.37 -43.23 29.11
N GLY A 471 19.38 -43.61 29.93
CA GLY A 471 17.99 -43.75 29.50
C GLY A 471 17.16 -42.45 29.49
N ALA A 472 17.40 -41.53 30.43
CA ALA A 472 16.55 -40.36 30.61
C ALA A 472 16.83 -39.23 29.59
N ILE A 473 18.09 -39.09 29.17
CA ILE A 473 18.50 -38.01 28.27
C ILE A 473 18.04 -38.30 26.83
N ALA A 474 18.10 -39.56 26.38
CA ALA A 474 17.63 -39.97 25.06
C ALA A 474 16.12 -39.73 24.87
N ALA A 475 15.30 -39.94 25.92
CA ALA A 475 13.85 -39.71 25.86
C ALA A 475 13.49 -38.23 25.71
N SER A 476 14.21 -37.33 26.39
CA SER A 476 13.97 -35.88 26.31
C SER A 476 14.33 -35.27 24.94
N VAL A 477 15.37 -35.78 24.29
CA VAL A 477 15.81 -35.30 22.97
C VAL A 477 14.85 -35.76 21.86
N PHE A 478 14.28 -36.96 21.97
CA PHE A 478 13.31 -37.45 20.98
C PHE A 478 11.97 -36.71 21.02
N THR A 479 11.55 -36.21 22.20
CA THR A 479 10.31 -35.43 22.33
C THR A 479 10.41 -34.00 21.78
N LEU A 480 11.60 -33.40 21.75
CA LEU A 480 11.79 -32.02 21.29
C LEU A 480 11.82 -31.88 19.76
N GLN A 481 12.17 -32.94 19.02
CA GLN A 481 12.11 -32.93 17.55
C GLN A 481 10.72 -33.21 16.96
N LEU A 482 9.76 -33.70 17.76
CA LEU A 482 8.42 -34.09 17.28
C LEU A 482 7.29 -33.10 17.60
N GLY A 483 7.58 -31.95 18.23
CA GLY A 483 6.60 -30.85 18.33
C GLY A 483 5.31 -31.17 19.10
N VAL A 484 5.36 -32.06 20.10
CA VAL A 484 4.19 -32.36 20.94
C VAL A 484 4.32 -31.65 22.29
N VAL A 485 3.62 -30.52 22.44
CA VAL A 485 3.70 -29.62 23.62
C VAL A 485 3.02 -30.19 24.88
N SER A 486 2.33 -31.33 24.81
CA SER A 486 1.47 -31.78 25.92
C SER A 486 2.15 -32.60 27.03
N ALA A 487 3.35 -33.14 26.85
CA ALA A 487 4.01 -33.99 27.86
C ALA A 487 5.00 -33.24 28.78
N GLY A 488 5.45 -32.04 28.38
CA GLY A 488 6.47 -31.28 29.12
C GLY A 488 6.04 -30.78 30.50
N VAL A 489 4.72 -30.67 30.74
CA VAL A 489 4.19 -30.18 32.03
C VAL A 489 4.19 -31.28 33.11
N VAL A 490 4.19 -32.56 32.72
CA VAL A 490 4.14 -33.69 33.67
C VAL A 490 5.55 -34.20 34.05
N ALA A 491 6.57 -33.94 33.23
CA ALA A 491 7.94 -34.40 33.49
C ALA A 491 8.69 -33.53 34.52
N ILE A 492 8.37 -32.23 34.61
CA ILE A 492 9.05 -31.29 35.52
C ILE A 492 8.80 -31.63 37.01
N PRO A 493 7.58 -31.96 37.45
CA PRO A 493 7.32 -32.34 38.85
C PRO A 493 8.01 -33.65 39.26
N ILE A 494 8.11 -34.62 38.35
CA ILE A 494 8.72 -35.93 38.63
C ILE A 494 10.24 -35.77 38.82
N ALA A 495 10.90 -34.98 37.96
CA ALA A 495 12.33 -34.71 38.06
C ALA A 495 12.69 -33.96 39.36
N LEU A 496 11.87 -32.99 39.77
CA LEU A 496 12.06 -32.27 41.03
C LEU A 496 11.83 -33.19 42.26
N GLY A 497 10.83 -34.07 42.19
CA GLY A 497 10.59 -35.08 43.23
C GLY A 497 11.75 -36.05 43.40
N THR A 498 12.34 -36.53 42.30
CA THR A 498 13.52 -37.41 42.35
C THR A 498 14.76 -36.69 42.87
N LEU A 499 14.97 -35.42 42.50
CA LEU A 499 16.08 -34.62 43.01
C LEU A 499 15.92 -34.34 44.51
N PHE A 500 14.70 -34.10 44.98
CA PHE A 500 14.41 -33.94 46.41
C PHE A 500 14.65 -35.23 47.19
N ALA A 501 14.25 -36.39 46.65
CA ALA A 501 14.50 -37.69 47.29
C ALA A 501 16.00 -38.02 47.37
N ILE A 502 16.78 -37.70 46.32
CA ILE A 502 18.24 -37.84 46.33
C ILE A 502 18.87 -36.90 47.37
N TRP A 503 18.41 -35.65 47.44
CA TRP A 503 18.90 -34.69 48.43
C TRP A 503 18.61 -35.14 49.87
N VAL A 504 17.40 -35.64 50.14
CA VAL A 504 17.03 -36.20 51.45
C VAL A 504 17.88 -37.44 51.78
N TYR A 505 18.11 -38.33 50.81
CA TYR A 505 18.94 -39.51 51.01
C TYR A 505 20.39 -39.12 51.38
N VAL A 506 21.01 -38.23 50.61
CA VAL A 506 22.40 -37.78 50.87
C VAL A 506 22.51 -37.04 52.20
N PHE A 507 21.56 -36.17 52.53
CA PHE A 507 21.58 -35.40 53.78
C PHE A 507 21.36 -36.29 55.01
N VAL A 508 20.48 -37.29 54.92
CA VAL A 508 20.21 -38.23 56.01
C VAL A 508 21.35 -39.24 56.17
N ASP A 509 21.94 -39.73 55.07
CA ASP A 509 23.07 -40.66 55.10
C ASP A 509 24.30 -40.03 55.78
N GLU A 510 24.59 -38.76 55.50
CA GLU A 510 25.70 -38.03 56.14
C GLU A 510 25.47 -37.81 57.65
N GLN A 511 24.21 -37.60 58.08
CA GLN A 511 23.84 -37.48 59.50
C GLN A 511 23.87 -38.83 60.23
N VAL A 512 23.39 -39.90 59.59
CA VAL A 512 23.39 -41.26 60.15
C VAL A 512 24.81 -41.81 60.26
N SER A 513 25.67 -41.56 59.26
CA SER A 513 27.09 -41.93 59.29
C SER A 513 27.85 -41.20 60.41
N ASN A 514 27.56 -39.90 60.62
CA ASN A 514 28.13 -39.14 61.75
C ASN A 514 27.63 -39.58 63.14
N CYS A 515 26.42 -40.15 63.23
CA CYS A 515 25.89 -40.73 64.46
C CYS A 515 26.46 -42.13 64.75
N LEU A 516 26.68 -42.96 63.72
CA LEU A 516 27.26 -44.30 63.86
C LEU A 516 28.78 -44.24 64.14
N GLY A 517 29.50 -43.28 63.55
CA GLY A 517 30.94 -43.09 63.78
C GLY A 517 31.34 -42.55 65.17
N LYS A 518 30.38 -42.11 65.99
CA LYS A 518 30.65 -41.69 67.39
C LYS A 518 30.65 -42.86 68.38
N ASN A 519 29.89 -43.92 68.11
CA ASN A 519 29.78 -45.05 69.04
C ASN A 519 31.01 -45.99 69.01
N GLU A 520 31.74 -46.07 67.88
CA GLU A 520 32.95 -46.90 67.81
C GLU A 520 34.17 -46.30 68.54
N SER A 521 34.13 -45.01 68.89
CA SER A 521 35.25 -44.31 69.54
C SER A 521 35.22 -44.33 71.08
N GLU A 522 34.08 -44.67 71.69
CA GLU A 522 33.95 -44.83 73.15
C GLU A 522 34.21 -46.28 73.61
N ASP A 523 33.90 -47.29 72.80
CA ASP A 523 34.15 -48.70 73.15
C ASP A 523 35.63 -49.11 73.01
N ALA A 524 36.41 -48.47 72.13
CA ALA A 524 37.85 -48.73 71.96
C ALA A 524 38.75 -48.13 73.08
N LYS A 525 38.18 -47.37 74.03
CA LYS A 525 38.90 -46.78 75.18
C LYS A 525 38.72 -47.53 76.50
N ASN A 526 37.77 -48.46 76.59
CA ASN A 526 37.54 -49.26 77.81
C ASN A 526 38.23 -50.64 77.82
N ASP A 527 38.73 -51.14 76.67
CA ASP A 527 39.43 -52.43 76.56
C ASP A 527 40.97 -52.36 76.73
N LYS A 528 41.50 -51.24 77.26
CA LYS A 528 42.95 -51.08 77.56
C LYS A 528 43.28 -50.93 79.05
N ILE A 529 42.38 -51.32 79.94
CA ILE A 529 42.60 -51.31 81.40
C ILE A 529 42.20 -52.67 82.01
N VAL A 530 42.56 -53.81 81.40
CA VAL A 530 42.54 -55.12 82.05
C VAL A 530 43.59 -56.03 81.36
N GLU A 531 44.88 -55.72 81.48
CA GLU A 531 45.99 -56.65 81.22
C GLU A 531 47.28 -56.01 81.75
N ASP A 532 47.44 -56.03 83.08
CA ASP A 532 48.70 -55.96 83.82
C ASP A 532 48.37 -56.26 85.30
N GLU A 533 48.33 -57.56 85.63
CA GLU A 533 48.64 -58.09 86.97
C GLU A 533 49.44 -59.39 86.80
#